data_AF-A0A5D0U2R0-F1
#
_entry.id   AF-A0A5D0U2R0-F1
#
_cell.length_a   1.000
_cell.length_b   1.000
_cell.length_c   1.000
_cell.angle_alpha   90.00
_cell.angle_beta   90.00
_cell.angle_gamma   90.00
#
_symmetry.space_group_name_H-M   'P 1'
#
loop_
_entity.id
_entity.type
_entity.pdbx_description
1 polymer ?
#
loop_
_entity_poly.entity_id
_entity_poly.type
_entity_poly.pdbx_seq_one_letter_code
_entity_poly.pdbx_strand_id
1 'polypeptide(L)'
;MRGPRYAREAERQIPGFAVYELPDGSWRAVSEQDGVRVVEHERWCELAWACVSSRIAEDLRVAGEELAARMAEPGRAWRTEPDEKIDAQPPDVAREPRR
;
A
#
# COMPACT_ATOMS: atom_id res chain seq x y z
N MET A 1 40.48 4.09 0.16
CA MET A 1 39.06 4.24 -0.21
C MET A 1 38.25 4.42 1.07
N ARG A 2 37.41 5.45 1.17
CA ARG A 2 36.36 5.47 2.20
C ARG A 2 35.27 4.49 1.75
N GLY A 3 34.75 3.68 2.67
CA GLY A 3 33.63 2.78 2.38
C GLY A 3 32.29 3.54 2.31
N PRO A 4 31.18 2.83 2.06
CA PRO A 4 29.83 3.40 2.12
C PRO A 4 29.58 4.14 3.44
N ARG A 5 29.01 5.34 3.36
CA ARG A 5 28.65 6.16 4.51
C ARG A 5 27.15 6.04 4.78
N TYR A 6 26.77 5.64 5.98
CA TYR A 6 25.36 5.62 6.37
C TYR A 6 24.79 7.05 6.36
N ALA A 7 23.65 7.24 5.69
CA ALA A 7 22.93 8.50 5.64
C ALA A 7 22.18 8.69 6.96
N ARG A 8 22.53 9.73 7.73
CA ARG A 8 21.95 10.00 9.06
C ARG A 8 20.95 11.14 9.04
N GLU A 9 20.99 11.93 7.98
CA GLU A 9 20.17 13.10 7.77
C GLU A 9 18.70 12.68 7.62
N ALA A 10 17.78 13.39 8.27
CA ALA A 10 16.38 13.00 8.38
C ALA A 10 15.70 12.97 7.00
N GLU A 11 16.02 13.94 6.15
CA GLU A 11 15.55 14.04 4.78
C GLU A 11 16.09 12.95 3.86
N ARG A 12 17.07 12.17 4.31
CA ARG A 12 17.67 11.05 3.55
C ARG A 12 17.20 9.69 4.03
N GLN A 13 16.43 9.62 5.11
CA GLN A 13 15.86 8.37 5.61
C GLN A 13 14.75 7.88 4.69
N ILE A 14 14.72 6.56 4.46
CA ILE A 14 13.64 5.88 3.75
C ILE A 14 13.11 4.79 4.70
N PRO A 15 11.85 4.85 5.14
CA PRO A 15 11.30 3.88 6.09
C PRO A 15 11.44 2.43 5.59
N GLY A 16 12.00 1.56 6.43
CA GLY A 16 12.24 0.14 6.12
C GLY A 16 13.53 -0.12 5.34
N PHE A 17 14.40 0.89 5.17
CA PHE A 17 15.67 0.76 4.47
C PHE A 17 16.82 1.42 5.23
N ALA A 18 17.94 0.71 5.32
CA ALA A 18 19.23 1.29 5.68
C ALA A 18 19.84 1.96 4.43
N VAL A 19 20.06 3.28 4.49
CA VAL A 19 20.49 4.08 3.34
C VAL A 19 21.96 4.49 3.49
N TYR A 20 22.72 4.38 2.41
CA TYR A 20 24.13 4.69 2.34
C TYR A 20 24.47 5.55 1.12
N GLU A 21 25.37 6.51 1.31
CA GLU A 21 26.07 7.20 0.23
C GLU A 21 27.34 6.42 -0.11
N LEU A 22 27.54 6.11 -1.38
CA LEU A 22 28.67 5.36 -1.90
C LEU A 22 29.85 6.29 -2.24
N PRO A 23 31.08 5.76 -2.36
CA PRO A 23 32.28 6.59 -2.56
C PRO A 23 32.31 7.36 -3.89
N ASP A 24 31.52 6.93 -4.86
CA ASP A 24 31.32 7.56 -6.17
C ASP A 24 30.21 8.64 -6.15
N GLY A 25 29.57 8.87 -4.99
CA GLY A 25 28.47 9.82 -4.83
C GLY A 25 27.09 9.25 -5.17
N SER A 26 27.02 7.99 -5.61
CA SER A 26 25.75 7.28 -5.77
C SER A 26 25.18 6.85 -4.42
N TRP A 27 23.97 6.30 -4.43
CA TRP A 27 23.22 5.94 -3.24
C TRP A 27 22.80 4.49 -3.27
N ARG A 28 22.84 3.84 -2.11
CA ARG A 28 22.40 2.46 -1.89
C ARG A 28 21.38 2.40 -0.76
N ALA A 29 20.29 1.67 -0.96
CA ALA A 29 19.35 1.30 0.08
C ALA A 29 19.35 -0.22 0.25
N VAL A 30 19.36 -0.68 1.50
CA VAL A 30 19.26 -2.10 1.87
C VAL A 30 18.00 -2.28 2.69
N SER A 31 17.12 -3.19 2.26
CA SER A 31 15.89 -3.51 2.99
C SER A 31 16.19 -4.02 4.39
N GLU A 32 15.53 -3.46 5.40
CA GLU A 32 15.65 -3.91 6.78
C GLU A 32 14.81 -5.16 7.07
N GLN A 33 13.82 -5.45 6.22
CA GLN A 33 12.92 -6.59 6.40
C GLN A 33 13.59 -7.92 6.06
N ASP A 34 14.32 -7.97 4.94
CA ASP A 34 14.96 -9.19 4.45
C ASP A 34 16.49 -9.11 4.44
N GLY A 35 17.09 -7.92 4.52
CA GLY A 35 18.55 -7.72 4.44
C GLY A 35 19.16 -8.09 3.09
N VAL A 36 18.35 -8.49 2.11
CA VAL A 36 18.78 -9.04 0.82
C VAL A 36 18.46 -8.07 -0.31
N ARG A 37 17.33 -7.37 -0.24
CA ARG A 37 16.95 -6.43 -1.30
C ARG A 37 17.85 -5.18 -1.22
N VAL A 38 18.69 -5.03 -2.24
CA VAL A 38 19.58 -3.87 -2.42
C VAL A 38 19.12 -3.09 -3.64
N VAL A 39 18.98 -1.78 -3.49
CA VAL A 39 18.65 -0.84 -4.58
C VAL A 39 19.76 0.20 -4.65
N GLU A 40 20.22 0.51 -5.85
CA GLU A 40 21.27 1.50 -6.09
C GLU A 40 20.86 2.48 -7.18
N HIS A 41 21.12 3.76 -6.96
CA HIS A 41 20.89 4.81 -7.94
C HIS A 41 21.91 5.94 -7.77
N GLU A 42 22.27 6.59 -8.88
CA GLU A 42 23.16 7.76 -8.85
C GLU A 42 22.54 8.92 -8.05
N ARG A 43 21.23 9.11 -8.18
CA ARG A 43 20.50 10.21 -7.55
C ARG A 43 19.67 9.72 -6.37
N TRP A 44 19.80 10.39 -5.23
CA TRP A 44 19.02 10.07 -4.03
C TRP A 44 17.50 10.04 -4.29
N CYS A 45 16.96 10.98 -5.07
CA CYS A 45 15.52 11.01 -5.34
C CYS A 45 15.03 9.79 -6.14
N GLU A 46 15.87 9.25 -7.01
CA GLU A 46 15.55 8.04 -7.78
C GLU A 46 15.60 6.82 -6.87
N LEU A 47 16.61 6.74 -5.99
CA LEU A 47 16.66 5.70 -4.95
C LEU A 47 15.40 5.74 -4.07
N ALA A 48 15.01 6.91 -3.59
CA ALA A 48 13.82 7.09 -2.76
C ALA A 48 12.55 6.61 -3.47
N TRP A 49 12.34 7.02 -4.72
CA TRP A 49 11.19 6.57 -5.50
C TRP A 49 11.20 5.07 -5.78
N ALA A 50 12.35 4.48 -6.08
CA ALA A 50 12.48 3.03 -6.30
C ALA A 50 12.13 2.24 -5.03
N CYS A 51 12.62 2.67 -3.87
CA CYS A 51 12.32 2.01 -2.59
C CYS A 51 10.83 2.12 -2.22
N VAL A 52 10.25 3.32 -2.34
CA VAL A 52 8.83 3.56 -2.02
C VAL A 52 7.91 2.76 -2.95
N SER A 53 8.19 2.77 -4.26
CA SER A 53 7.39 2.02 -5.23
C SER A 53 7.51 0.51 -5.02
N SER A 54 8.71 0.01 -4.71
CA SER A 54 8.94 -1.39 -4.37
C SER A 54 8.15 -1.84 -3.13
N ARG A 55 8.09 -1.00 -2.09
CA ARG A 55 7.27 -1.28 -0.89
C ARG A 55 5.77 -1.32 -1.23
N ILE A 56 5.26 -0.33 -1.96
CA ILE A 56 3.84 -0.28 -2.34
C ILE A 56 3.47 -1.51 -3.19
N ALA A 57 4.33 -1.90 -4.13
CA ALA A 57 4.10 -3.09 -4.96
C ALA A 57 4.01 -4.37 -4.10
N GLU A 58 4.86 -4.49 -3.08
CA GLU A 58 4.84 -5.62 -2.16
C GLU A 58 3.58 -5.63 -1.29
N ASP A 59 3.20 -4.48 -0.71
CA ASP A 59 1.97 -4.35 0.08
C ASP A 59 0.73 -4.74 -0.74
N LEU A 60 0.68 -4.30 -2.01
CA LEU A 60 -0.40 -4.64 -2.93
C LEU A 60 -0.40 -6.12 -3.31
N ARG A 61 0.78 -6.74 -3.50
CA ARG A 61 0.91 -8.17 -3.78
C ARG A 61 0.36 -9.00 -2.61
N VAL A 62 0.78 -8.69 -1.38
CA VAL A 62 0.31 -9.38 -0.17
C VAL A 62 -1.19 -9.22 0.01
N ALA A 63 -1.71 -7.99 -0.11
CA ALA A 63 -3.15 -7.74 -0.01
C ALA A 63 -3.95 -8.48 -1.09
N GLY A 64 -3.41 -8.56 -2.31
CA GLY A 64 -4.01 -9.31 -3.43
C GLY A 64 -4.05 -10.81 -3.17
N GLU A 65 -2.98 -11.39 -2.61
CA GLU A 65 -2.93 -12.80 -2.22
C GLU A 65 -3.90 -13.13 -1.09
N GLU A 66 -3.99 -12.26 -0.07
CA GLU A 66 -4.98 -12.41 1.00
C GLU A 66 -6.41 -12.36 0.45
N LEU A 67 -6.69 -11.42 -0.46
CA LEU A 67 -8.00 -11.32 -1.10
C LEU A 67 -8.32 -12.58 -1.92
N ALA A 68 -7.38 -13.04 -2.74
CA ALA A 68 -7.55 -14.25 -3.54
C ALA A 68 -7.77 -15.49 -2.66
N ALA A 69 -7.02 -15.62 -1.56
CA ALA A 69 -7.17 -16.71 -0.60
C ALA A 69 -8.57 -16.70 0.03
N ARG A 70 -9.06 -15.53 0.47
CA ARG A 70 -10.42 -15.41 1.00
C ARG A 70 -11.46 -15.74 -0.08
N MET A 71 -11.29 -15.26 -1.31
CA MET A 71 -12.22 -15.55 -2.42
C MET A 71 -12.32 -17.03 -2.76
N ALA A 72 -11.26 -17.81 -2.50
CA ALA A 72 -11.25 -19.25 -2.68
C ALA A 72 -11.96 -20.03 -1.55
N GLU A 73 -12.33 -19.39 -0.42
CA GLU A 73 -13.06 -20.05 0.68
C GLU A 73 -14.48 -20.49 0.24
N PRO A 74 -14.80 -21.80 0.27
CA PRO A 74 -16.13 -22.28 -0.09
C PRO A 74 -17.19 -21.74 0.87
N GLY A 75 -18.26 -21.15 0.34
CA GLY A 75 -19.44 -20.71 1.11
C GLY A 75 -19.51 -19.23 1.48
N ARG A 76 -18.54 -18.39 1.08
CA ARG A 76 -18.70 -16.93 1.17
C ARG A 76 -19.39 -16.36 -0.07
N ALA A 77 -20.46 -15.59 0.14
CA ALA A 77 -21.09 -14.78 -0.89
C ALA A 77 -20.25 -13.51 -1.14
N TRP A 78 -19.44 -13.53 -2.19
CA TRP A 78 -18.59 -12.39 -2.60
C TRP A 78 -19.35 -11.34 -3.44
N ARG A 79 -20.66 -11.54 -3.67
CA ARG A 79 -21.53 -10.56 -4.31
C ARG A 79 -22.22 -9.70 -3.25
N THR A 80 -22.00 -8.40 -3.31
CA THR A 80 -23.07 -7.44 -3.06
C THR A 80 -24.05 -7.57 -4.22
N GLU A 81 -25.02 -8.48 -4.11
CA GLU A 81 -26.26 -8.24 -4.84
C GLU A 81 -26.80 -6.90 -4.32
N PRO A 82 -27.20 -5.95 -5.18
CA PRO A 82 -27.96 -4.80 -4.72
C PRO A 82 -29.40 -5.28 -4.48
N ASP A 83 -29.60 -6.20 -3.55
CA ASP A 83 -30.93 -6.68 -3.20
C ASP A 83 -31.23 -6.29 -1.76
N GLU A 84 -31.66 -5.04 -1.64
CA GLU A 84 -32.98 -4.81 -1.08
C GLU A 84 -33.55 -3.58 -1.78
N LYS A 85 -34.49 -3.82 -2.70
CA LYS A 85 -35.55 -2.86 -2.93
C LYS A 85 -36.09 -2.49 -1.56
N ILE A 86 -35.78 -1.29 -1.10
CA ILE A 86 -36.56 -0.64 -0.07
C ILE A 86 -37.94 -0.54 -0.70
N ASP A 87 -38.82 -1.50 -0.43
CA ASP A 87 -40.25 -1.33 -0.55
C ASP A 87 -40.59 -0.24 0.46
N ALA A 88 -40.34 1.01 0.06
CA ALA A 88 -40.87 2.17 0.70
C ALA A 88 -42.37 2.04 0.51
N GLN A 89 -43.02 1.43 1.50
CA GLN A 89 -44.46 1.45 1.65
C GLN A 89 -44.86 2.92 1.49
N PRO A 90 -45.61 3.29 0.43
CA PRO A 90 -46.01 4.67 0.28
C PRO A 90 -46.84 5.03 1.52
N PRO A 91 -46.63 6.20 2.12
CA PRO A 91 -47.43 6.63 3.26
C PRO A 91 -48.89 6.58 2.84
N ASP A 92 -49.71 5.91 3.66
CA ASP A 92 -51.16 5.79 3.47
C ASP A 92 -51.78 7.19 3.60
N VAL A 93 -51.93 7.89 2.47
CA VAL A 93 -52.63 9.18 2.41
C VAL A 93 -54.12 8.91 2.19
N ALA A 94 -54.76 8.26 3.16
CA ALA A 94 -56.20 8.28 3.29
C ALA A 94 -56.63 9.61 3.94
N ARG A 95 -56.84 10.60 3.08
CA ARG A 95 -57.88 11.66 3.11
C ARG A 95 -58.67 11.88 4.42
N GLU A 96 -58.59 13.12 4.91
CA GLU A 96 -59.40 13.89 5.88
C GLU A 96 -60.81 13.37 6.31
N PRO A 97 -61.34 13.90 7.44
CA PRO A 97 -62.36 14.92 7.25
C PRO A 97 -62.18 16.17 8.11
N ARG A 98 -62.43 17.31 7.46
CA ARG A 98 -62.72 18.63 8.04
C ARG A 98 -63.67 18.54 9.23
N ARG A 99 -63.35 19.28 10.31
CA ARG A 99 -64.32 19.99 11.13
C ARG A 99 -63.73 21.30 11.63
#